data_AF-A0A2V9L4F5-F1
#
_entry.id   AF-A0A2V9L4F5-F1
#
_cell.length_a   1.000
_cell.length_b   1.000
_cell.length_c   1.000
_cell.angle_alpha   90.00
_cell.angle_beta   90.00
_cell.angle_gamma   90.00
#
_symmetry.space_group_name_H-M   'P 1'
#
loop_
_entity.id
_entity.type
_entity.pdbx_description
1 polymer ?
#
loop_
_entity_poly.entity_id
_entity_poly.type
_entity_poly.pdbx_seq_one_letter_code
_entity_poly.pdbx_strand_id
1 'polypeptide(L)'
;MAEWRAGDRIAATRGFRKLIGRQPRDPDTHLQLGLLLREQGDRWGAVTEFQAASAGDPRNLQPRYELALTLTRLQHYDEALAEFQEILQIDPQYMLAHYGVGVVRELTDEEDYGASEFRQAIRLKPDFAEAHVHLAHVLIEQRNFPEALAALQDAARLKPGDPALHYVRGLYFKNEGDTEKALAEFKRSIQLAPQAP
;
A
#
# COMPACT_ATOMS: atom_id res chain seq x y z
N MET A 1 -2.22 20.35 22.43
CA MET A 1 -1.52 19.06 22.24
C MET A 1 -0.79 18.93 20.90
N ALA A 2 -1.17 19.64 19.83
CA ALA A 2 -0.50 19.56 18.52
C ALA A 2 0.89 20.24 18.47
N GLU A 3 1.07 21.37 19.16
CA GLU A 3 2.33 22.13 19.16
C GLU A 3 3.50 21.39 19.83
N TRP A 4 3.22 20.58 20.86
CA TRP A 4 4.22 19.78 21.56
C TRP A 4 4.79 18.67 20.65
N ARG A 5 3.90 17.97 19.92
CA ARG A 5 4.30 16.95 18.93
C ARG A 5 5.06 17.55 17.74
N ALA A 6 4.73 18.78 17.33
CA ALA A 6 5.45 19.47 16.27
C ALA A 6 6.88 19.86 16.72
N GLY A 7 7.03 20.34 17.96
CA GLY A 7 8.34 20.65 18.55
C GLY A 7 9.26 19.42 18.64
N ASP A 8 8.72 18.29 19.09
CA ASP A 8 9.46 17.02 19.20
C ASP A 8 9.93 16.52 17.82
N ARG A 9 9.08 16.64 16.81
CA ARG A 9 9.39 16.24 15.42
C ARG A 9 10.53 17.09 14.82
N ILE A 10 10.51 18.41 15.02
CA ILE A 10 11.58 19.30 14.53
C ILE A 10 12.91 18.99 15.22
N ALA A 11 12.88 18.74 16.53
CA ALA A 11 14.07 18.38 17.30
C ALA A 11 14.64 17.02 16.83
N ALA A 12 13.78 16.03 16.59
CA ALA A 12 14.16 14.72 16.07
C ALA A 12 14.81 14.81 14.68
N THR A 13 14.21 15.53 13.72
CA THR A 13 14.78 15.74 12.38
C THR A 13 16.17 16.37 12.46
N ARG A 14 16.35 17.37 13.32
CA ARG A 14 17.66 18.01 13.55
C ARG A 14 18.68 17.03 14.14
N GLY A 15 18.24 16.20 15.09
CA GLY A 15 19.06 15.15 15.70
C GLY A 15 19.59 14.16 14.67
N PHE A 16 18.71 13.62 13.83
CA PHE A 16 19.09 12.68 12.77
C PHE A 16 20.02 13.31 11.73
N ARG A 17 19.75 14.54 11.27
CA ARG A 17 20.67 15.23 10.35
C ARG A 17 22.07 15.43 10.93
N LYS A 18 22.18 15.68 12.24
CA LYS A 18 23.47 15.75 12.94
C LYS A 18 24.17 14.39 12.99
N LEU A 19 23.41 13.30 13.16
CA LEU A 19 23.95 11.94 13.12
C LEU A 19 24.46 11.59 11.72
N ILE A 20 23.70 11.89 10.66
CA ILE A 20 24.14 11.73 9.26
C ILE A 20 25.43 12.50 9.00
N GLY A 21 25.53 13.75 9.51
CA GLY A 21 26.77 14.52 9.39
C GLY A 21 28.00 13.87 10.04
N ARG A 22 27.81 12.96 11.00
CA ARG A 22 28.88 12.18 11.64
C ARG A 22 29.07 10.80 11.01
N GLN A 23 27.99 10.19 10.55
CA GLN A 23 27.94 8.85 9.98
C GLN A 23 27.10 8.87 8.69
N PRO A 24 27.67 9.37 7.57
CA PRO A 24 26.90 9.64 6.34
C PRO A 24 26.42 8.39 5.58
N ARG A 25 26.76 7.20 6.08
CA ARG A 25 26.43 5.91 5.47
C ARG A 25 25.68 5.00 6.43
N ASP A 26 25.17 5.53 7.54
CA ASP A 26 24.39 4.74 8.49
C ASP A 26 22.95 4.55 7.97
N PRO A 27 22.60 3.36 7.46
CA PRO A 27 21.31 3.14 6.82
C PRO A 27 20.13 3.28 7.80
N ASP A 28 20.34 2.95 9.07
CA ASP A 28 19.29 3.04 10.09
C ASP A 28 18.90 4.49 10.37
N THR A 29 19.88 5.38 10.50
CA THR A 29 19.62 6.82 10.68
C THR A 29 18.87 7.41 9.48
N HIS A 30 19.27 7.03 8.26
CA HIS A 30 18.58 7.45 7.04
C HIS A 30 17.13 6.91 6.99
N LEU A 31 16.90 5.64 7.33
CA LEU A 31 15.55 5.06 7.41
C LEU A 31 14.66 5.82 8.41
N GLN A 32 15.17 6.08 9.62
CA GLN A 32 14.40 6.80 10.65
C GLN A 32 14.08 8.24 10.24
N LEU A 33 15.03 8.94 9.62
CA LEU A 33 14.80 10.28 9.10
C LEU A 33 13.76 10.28 7.97
N GLY A 34 13.84 9.32 7.04
CA GLY A 34 12.87 9.20 5.95
C GLY A 34 11.45 8.96 6.45
N LEU A 35 11.26 8.07 7.43
CA LEU A 35 9.96 7.82 8.06
C LEU A 35 9.40 9.11 8.70
N LEU A 36 10.25 9.85 9.40
CA LEU A 36 9.87 11.10 10.06
C LEU A 36 9.50 12.21 9.04
N LEU A 37 10.26 12.35 7.95
CA LEU A 37 9.97 13.33 6.90
C LEU A 37 8.64 13.01 6.20
N ARG A 38 8.36 11.72 5.95
CA ARG A 38 7.08 11.28 5.39
C ARG A 38 5.91 11.65 6.30
N GLU A 39 6.03 11.43 7.60
CA GLU A 39 5.00 11.84 8.58
C GLU A 39 4.78 13.35 8.63
N GLN A 40 5.81 14.14 8.30
CA GLN A 40 5.74 15.60 8.22
C GLN A 40 5.18 16.09 6.87
N GLY A 41 4.92 15.17 5.93
CA GLY A 41 4.47 15.50 4.57
C GLY A 41 5.59 15.85 3.60
N ASP A 42 6.86 15.86 4.04
CA ASP A 42 8.02 16.02 3.18
C ASP A 42 8.34 14.68 2.49
N ARG A 43 7.54 14.37 1.47
CA ARG A 43 7.61 13.10 0.74
C ARG A 43 8.89 12.98 -0.08
N TRP A 44 9.39 14.08 -0.65
CA TRP A 44 10.64 14.06 -1.43
C TRP A 44 11.88 13.96 -0.54
N GLY A 45 11.89 14.64 0.61
CA GLY A 45 12.89 14.41 1.64
C GLY A 45 12.90 12.95 2.08
N ALA A 46 11.73 12.35 2.31
CA ALA A 46 11.63 10.93 2.63
C ALA A 46 12.21 10.01 1.54
N VAL A 47 11.92 10.28 0.27
CA VAL A 47 12.50 9.54 -0.88
C VAL A 47 14.03 9.57 -0.83
N THR A 48 14.64 10.75 -0.66
CA THR A 48 16.10 10.89 -0.59
C THR A 48 16.70 10.04 0.53
N GLU A 49 16.09 10.07 1.72
CA GLU A 49 16.60 9.33 2.86
C GLU A 49 16.38 7.82 2.72
N PHE A 50 15.26 7.37 2.15
CA PHE A 50 15.06 5.94 1.88
C PHE A 50 16.02 5.38 0.81
N GLN A 51 16.36 6.18 -0.22
CA GLN A 51 17.39 5.82 -1.20
C GLN A 51 18.77 5.69 -0.55
N ALA A 52 19.13 6.61 0.34
CA ALA A 52 20.39 6.53 1.08
C ALA A 52 20.43 5.29 2.00
N ALA A 53 19.32 4.99 2.68
CA ALA A 53 19.19 3.81 3.54
C ALA A 53 19.28 2.50 2.75
N SER A 54 18.58 2.37 1.61
CA SER A 54 18.62 1.16 0.78
C SER A 54 19.99 0.95 0.12
N ALA A 55 20.72 2.02 -0.19
CA ALA A 55 22.10 1.94 -0.68
C ALA A 55 23.10 1.53 0.41
N GLY A 56 22.86 1.91 1.66
CA GLY A 56 23.72 1.60 2.81
C GLY A 56 23.60 0.15 3.28
N ASP A 57 22.42 -0.44 3.20
CA ASP A 57 22.18 -1.87 3.42
C ASP A 57 21.19 -2.44 2.39
N PRO A 58 21.70 -2.94 1.24
CA PRO A 58 20.84 -3.49 0.19
C PRO A 58 20.06 -4.77 0.58
N ARG A 59 20.45 -5.44 1.68
CA ARG A 59 19.74 -6.64 2.15
C ARG A 59 18.59 -6.31 3.08
N ASN A 60 18.61 -5.13 3.72
CA ASN A 60 17.45 -4.62 4.41
C ASN A 60 16.42 -4.13 3.37
N LEU A 61 15.34 -4.90 3.21
CA LEU A 61 14.29 -4.60 2.24
C LEU A 61 13.35 -3.48 2.70
N GLN A 62 13.34 -3.14 3.99
CA GLN A 62 12.41 -2.16 4.54
C GLN A 62 12.58 -0.76 3.91
N PRO A 63 13.78 -0.16 3.82
CA PRO A 63 13.94 1.13 3.15
C PRO A 63 13.46 1.12 1.69
N ARG A 64 13.73 0.04 0.96
CA ARG A 64 13.29 -0.11 -0.43
C ARG A 64 11.77 -0.19 -0.53
N TYR A 65 11.15 -0.94 0.37
CA TYR A 65 9.69 -1.02 0.46
C TYR A 65 9.06 0.34 0.79
N GLU A 66 9.63 1.07 1.76
CA GLU A 66 9.15 2.40 2.14
C GLU A 66 9.35 3.45 1.04
N LEU A 67 10.44 3.33 0.28
CA LEU A 67 10.68 4.11 -0.94
C LEU A 67 9.60 3.84 -1.99
N ALA A 68 9.36 2.58 -2.34
CA ALA A 68 8.34 2.18 -3.31
C ALA A 68 6.95 2.71 -2.92
N LEU A 69 6.53 2.51 -1.65
CA LEU A 69 5.26 3.04 -1.14
C LEU A 69 5.18 4.57 -1.21
N THR A 70 6.30 5.27 -1.04
CA THR A 70 6.33 6.74 -1.08
C THR A 70 6.23 7.23 -2.53
N LEU A 71 6.92 6.57 -3.47
CA LEU A 71 6.82 6.83 -4.90
C LEU A 71 5.40 6.55 -5.44
N THR A 72 4.76 5.44 -5.03
CA THR A 72 3.35 5.17 -5.37
C THR A 72 2.43 6.31 -4.94
N ARG A 73 2.59 6.84 -3.72
CA ARG A 73 1.79 7.99 -3.23
C ARG A 73 2.10 9.30 -3.95
N LEU A 74 3.27 9.41 -4.55
CA LEU A 74 3.65 10.53 -5.40
C LEU A 74 3.22 10.34 -6.87
N GLN A 75 2.61 9.19 -7.20
CA GLN A 75 2.25 8.79 -8.58
C GLN A 75 3.45 8.56 -9.51
N HIS A 76 4.63 8.34 -8.95
CA HIS A 76 5.84 7.93 -9.68
C HIS A 76 5.82 6.41 -9.85
N TYR A 77 4.89 5.91 -10.67
CA TYR A 77 4.57 4.48 -10.75
C TYR A 77 5.69 3.62 -11.34
N ASP A 78 6.39 4.10 -12.37
CA ASP A 78 7.51 3.37 -12.97
C ASP A 78 8.66 3.16 -11.97
N GLU A 79 9.01 4.22 -11.23
CA GLU A 79 10.04 4.16 -10.18
C GLU A 79 9.58 3.25 -9.02
N ALA A 80 8.31 3.32 -8.61
CA ALA A 80 7.77 2.44 -7.58
C ALA A 80 7.82 0.97 -8.00
N LEU A 81 7.46 0.65 -9.25
CA LEU A 81 7.53 -0.70 -9.80
C LEU A 81 8.96 -1.22 -9.85
N ALA A 82 9.92 -0.38 -10.25
CA ALA A 82 11.34 -0.75 -10.24
C ALA A 82 11.80 -1.14 -8.83
N GLU A 83 11.44 -0.34 -7.81
CA GLU A 83 11.82 -0.64 -6.43
C GLU A 83 11.14 -1.91 -5.89
N PHE A 84 9.85 -2.15 -6.20
CA PHE A 84 9.20 -3.42 -5.85
C PHE A 84 9.84 -4.62 -6.57
N GLN A 85 10.22 -4.48 -7.84
CA GLN A 85 10.88 -5.53 -8.60
C GLN A 85 12.25 -5.87 -8.01
N GLU A 86 13.03 -4.88 -7.58
CA GLU A 86 14.29 -5.10 -6.87
C GLU A 86 14.08 -5.85 -5.54
N ILE A 87 12.99 -5.55 -4.80
CA ILE A 87 12.63 -6.35 -3.61
C ILE A 87 12.37 -7.81 -4.00
N LEU A 88 11.58 -8.05 -5.05
CA LEU A 88 11.23 -9.40 -5.50
C LEU A 88 12.40 -10.16 -6.13
N GLN A 89 13.41 -9.47 -6.67
CA GLN A 89 14.66 -10.10 -7.10
C GLN A 89 15.47 -10.62 -5.90
N ILE A 90 15.48 -9.88 -4.79
CA ILE A 90 16.21 -10.25 -3.57
C ILE A 90 15.45 -11.31 -2.77
N ASP A 91 14.13 -11.11 -2.61
CA ASP A 91 13.21 -12.01 -1.93
C ASP A 91 11.91 -12.20 -2.74
N PRO A 92 11.85 -13.25 -3.57
CA PRO A 92 10.64 -13.58 -4.35
C PRO A 92 9.42 -13.98 -3.50
N GLN A 93 9.56 -14.12 -2.18
CA GLN A 93 8.47 -14.45 -1.27
C GLN A 93 8.01 -13.23 -0.44
N TYR A 94 8.51 -12.03 -0.76
CA TYR A 94 8.14 -10.81 -0.07
C TYR A 94 6.71 -10.39 -0.42
N MET A 95 5.74 -10.92 0.34
CA MET A 95 4.30 -10.77 0.11
C MET A 95 3.85 -9.30 -0.10
N LEU A 96 4.40 -8.37 0.69
CA LEU A 96 4.04 -6.96 0.60
C LEU A 96 4.48 -6.30 -0.71
N ALA A 97 5.53 -6.81 -1.37
CA ALA A 97 5.99 -6.32 -2.65
C ALA A 97 5.07 -6.81 -3.78
N HIS A 98 4.66 -8.08 -3.77
CA HIS A 98 3.60 -8.56 -4.68
C HIS A 98 2.32 -7.73 -4.53
N TYR A 99 1.85 -7.50 -3.31
CA TYR A 99 0.69 -6.62 -3.08
C TYR A 99 0.93 -5.20 -3.62
N GLY A 100 2.12 -4.62 -3.37
CA GLY A 100 2.50 -3.30 -3.86
C GLY A 100 2.50 -3.20 -5.40
N VAL A 101 3.06 -4.18 -6.10
CA VAL A 101 3.00 -4.26 -7.57
C VAL A 101 1.56 -4.34 -8.05
N GLY A 102 0.74 -5.19 -7.42
CA GLY A 102 -0.68 -5.31 -7.75
C GLY A 102 -1.42 -3.98 -7.65
N VAL A 103 -1.21 -3.24 -6.55
CA VAL A 103 -1.80 -1.91 -6.35
C VAL A 103 -1.33 -0.91 -7.41
N VAL A 104 -0.03 -0.89 -7.74
CA VAL A 104 0.47 0.03 -8.78
C VAL A 104 -0.13 -0.30 -10.15
N ARG A 105 -0.22 -1.58 -10.52
CA ARG A 105 -0.82 -2.02 -11.79
C ARG A 105 -2.32 -1.70 -11.88
N GLU A 106 -3.04 -1.82 -10.77
CA GLU A 106 -4.44 -1.38 -10.68
C GLU A 106 -4.56 0.14 -10.89
N LEU A 107 -3.63 0.94 -10.35
CA LEU A 107 -3.63 2.40 -10.53
C LEU A 107 -3.22 2.86 -11.95
N THR A 108 -2.58 2.01 -12.75
CA THR A 108 -2.13 2.31 -14.11
C THR A 108 -2.98 1.63 -15.19
N ASP A 109 -4.17 1.12 -14.83
CA ASP A 109 -5.09 0.39 -15.72
C ASP A 109 -4.45 -0.84 -16.41
N GLU A 110 -3.44 -1.44 -15.78
CA GLU A 110 -2.79 -2.68 -16.22
C GLU A 110 -3.36 -3.89 -15.45
N GLU A 111 -4.68 -4.02 -15.49
CA GLU A 111 -5.49 -4.87 -14.62
C GLU A 111 -5.12 -6.36 -14.66
N ASP A 112 -4.77 -6.88 -15.84
CA ASP A 112 -4.37 -8.29 -16.02
C ASP A 112 -3.16 -8.66 -15.15
N TYR A 113 -2.20 -7.74 -15.00
CA TYR A 113 -1.03 -7.94 -14.15
C TYR A 113 -1.34 -7.73 -12.67
N GLY A 114 -2.32 -6.88 -12.34
CA GLY A 114 -2.76 -6.66 -10.96
C GLY A 114 -3.28 -7.93 -10.30
N ALA A 115 -4.16 -8.67 -11.01
CA ALA A 115 -4.77 -9.88 -10.47
C ALA A 115 -3.76 -11.00 -10.19
N SER A 116 -2.72 -11.19 -11.01
CA SER A 116 -1.70 -12.23 -10.75
C SER A 116 -0.89 -11.95 -9.49
N GLU A 117 -0.56 -10.68 -9.27
CA GLU A 117 0.23 -10.22 -8.12
C GLU A 117 -0.57 -10.31 -6.81
N PHE A 118 -1.86 -9.92 -6.82
CA PHE A 118 -2.73 -10.13 -5.65
C PHE A 118 -2.90 -11.61 -5.31
N ARG A 119 -3.07 -12.49 -6.31
CA ARG A 119 -3.11 -13.95 -6.07
C ARG A 119 -1.80 -14.46 -5.45
N GLN A 120 -0.65 -13.94 -5.86
CA GLN A 120 0.63 -14.30 -5.25
C GLN A 120 0.74 -13.81 -3.80
N ALA A 121 0.31 -12.58 -3.52
CA ALA A 121 0.26 -12.07 -2.15
C ALA A 121 -0.65 -12.93 -1.25
N ILE A 122 -1.82 -13.34 -1.75
CA ILE A 122 -2.76 -14.24 -1.05
C ILE A 122 -2.16 -15.64 -0.85
N ARG A 123 -1.45 -16.19 -1.84
CA ARG A 123 -0.75 -17.48 -1.66
C ARG A 123 0.27 -17.43 -0.54
N LEU A 124 1.02 -16.34 -0.42
CA LEU A 124 2.02 -16.13 0.62
C LEU A 124 1.39 -15.82 1.99
N LYS A 125 0.26 -15.10 2.00
CA LYS A 125 -0.49 -14.74 3.19
C LYS A 125 -2.00 -14.83 2.95
N PRO A 126 -2.62 -16.00 3.17
CA PRO A 126 -4.04 -16.22 2.88
C PRO A 126 -5.02 -15.36 3.69
N ASP A 127 -4.59 -14.86 4.84
CA ASP A 127 -5.39 -14.03 5.75
C ASP A 127 -5.23 -12.52 5.50
N PHE A 128 -4.60 -12.12 4.39
CA PHE A 128 -4.44 -10.71 4.02
C PHE A 128 -5.70 -10.16 3.34
N ALA A 129 -6.63 -9.65 4.15
CA ALA A 129 -7.95 -9.20 3.71
C ALA A 129 -7.90 -8.16 2.58
N GLU A 130 -6.97 -7.21 2.65
CA GLU A 130 -6.81 -6.14 1.67
C GLU A 130 -6.51 -6.72 0.27
N ALA A 131 -5.65 -7.72 0.14
CA ALA A 131 -5.36 -8.36 -1.14
C ALA A 131 -6.58 -9.05 -1.75
N HIS A 132 -7.46 -9.63 -0.93
CA HIS A 132 -8.74 -10.20 -1.41
C HIS A 132 -9.70 -9.12 -1.92
N VAL A 133 -9.77 -7.97 -1.26
CA VAL A 133 -10.61 -6.83 -1.72
C VAL A 133 -10.12 -6.31 -3.07
N HIS A 134 -8.82 -6.10 -3.24
CA HIS A 134 -8.25 -5.63 -4.49
C HIS A 134 -8.35 -6.67 -5.61
N LEU A 135 -8.11 -7.96 -5.31
CA LEU A 135 -8.33 -9.04 -6.27
C LEU A 135 -9.79 -9.07 -6.75
N ALA A 136 -10.76 -8.96 -5.83
CA ALA A 136 -12.16 -8.90 -6.19
C ALA A 136 -12.50 -7.71 -7.09
N HIS A 137 -11.94 -6.53 -6.80
CA HIS A 137 -12.16 -5.32 -7.59
C HIS A 137 -11.69 -5.52 -9.03
N VAL A 138 -10.44 -5.94 -9.22
CA VAL A 138 -9.88 -6.21 -10.56
C VAL A 138 -10.68 -7.29 -11.30
N LEU A 139 -11.12 -8.36 -10.61
CA LEU A 139 -11.91 -9.41 -11.23
C LEU A 139 -13.32 -8.96 -11.65
N ILE A 140 -13.91 -7.97 -10.98
CA ILE A 140 -15.18 -7.36 -11.37
C ILE A 140 -15.03 -6.60 -12.69
N GLU A 141 -13.98 -5.79 -12.82
CA GLU A 141 -13.69 -5.05 -14.05
C GLU A 141 -13.41 -6.01 -15.22
N GLN A 142 -12.69 -7.11 -14.96
CA GLN A 142 -12.48 -8.21 -15.91
C GLN A 142 -13.74 -9.06 -16.19
N ARG A 143 -14.87 -8.78 -15.53
CA ARG A 143 -16.13 -9.55 -15.59
C ARG A 143 -16.01 -11.04 -15.18
N ASN A 144 -14.99 -11.39 -14.39
CA ASN A 144 -14.82 -12.71 -13.79
C ASN A 144 -15.56 -12.77 -12.43
N PHE A 145 -16.90 -12.67 -12.50
CA PHE A 145 -17.77 -12.63 -11.32
C PHE A 145 -17.67 -13.84 -10.37
N PRO A 146 -17.47 -15.10 -10.84
CA PRO A 146 -17.35 -16.23 -9.94
C PRO A 146 -16.14 -16.14 -9.00
N GLU A 147 -14.96 -15.77 -9.54
CA GLU A 147 -13.75 -15.62 -8.73
C GLU A 147 -13.83 -14.35 -7.85
N ALA A 148 -14.40 -13.26 -8.37
CA ALA A 148 -14.63 -12.05 -7.59
C ALA A 148 -15.48 -12.32 -6.35
N LEU A 149 -16.58 -13.09 -6.49
CA LEU A 149 -17.45 -13.43 -5.38
C LEU A 149 -16.72 -14.24 -4.30
N ALA A 150 -15.87 -15.19 -4.69
CA ALA A 150 -15.06 -15.96 -3.75
C ALA A 150 -14.10 -15.06 -2.95
N ALA A 151 -13.39 -14.16 -3.64
CA ALA A 151 -12.49 -13.21 -2.99
C ALA A 151 -13.26 -12.25 -2.04
N LEU A 152 -14.45 -11.79 -2.42
CA LEU A 152 -15.31 -10.98 -1.55
C LEU A 152 -15.77 -11.75 -0.29
N GLN A 153 -16.07 -13.03 -0.42
CA GLN A 153 -16.45 -13.88 0.72
C GLN A 153 -15.28 -14.07 1.68
N ASP A 154 -14.06 -14.29 1.17
CA ASP A 154 -12.87 -14.39 1.99
C ASP A 154 -12.53 -13.07 2.69
N ALA A 155 -12.57 -11.95 1.97
CA ALA A 155 -12.39 -10.62 2.57
C ALA A 155 -13.43 -10.34 3.67
N ALA A 156 -14.71 -10.70 3.45
CA ALA A 156 -15.77 -10.54 4.44
C ALA A 156 -15.58 -11.43 5.67
N ARG A 157 -15.04 -12.64 5.51
CA ARG A 157 -14.71 -13.53 6.62
C ARG A 157 -13.54 -12.98 7.44
N LEU A 158 -12.53 -12.42 6.80
CA LEU A 158 -11.33 -11.91 7.45
C LEU A 158 -11.55 -10.57 8.14
N LYS A 159 -12.27 -9.64 7.49
CA LYS A 159 -12.43 -8.26 7.96
C LYS A 159 -13.83 -7.71 7.58
N PRO A 160 -14.90 -8.17 8.24
CA PRO A 160 -16.28 -7.78 7.91
C PRO A 160 -16.59 -6.30 8.14
N GLY A 161 -15.73 -5.56 8.85
CA GLY A 161 -15.88 -4.13 9.10
C GLY A 161 -15.08 -3.24 8.15
N ASP A 162 -14.50 -3.79 7.08
CA ASP A 162 -13.70 -3.01 6.13
C ASP A 162 -14.61 -2.16 5.21
N PRO A 163 -14.50 -0.82 5.22
CA PRO A 163 -15.25 0.03 4.29
C PRO A 163 -14.99 -0.31 2.82
N ALA A 164 -13.75 -0.64 2.45
CA ALA A 164 -13.37 -0.93 1.08
C ALA A 164 -14.04 -2.21 0.57
N LEU A 165 -14.12 -3.24 1.42
CA LEU A 165 -14.89 -4.46 1.11
C LEU A 165 -16.33 -4.12 0.72
N HIS A 166 -17.02 -3.34 1.54
CA HIS A 166 -18.41 -2.98 1.28
C HIS A 166 -18.56 -2.13 0.00
N TYR A 167 -17.59 -1.26 -0.28
CA TYR A 167 -17.56 -0.54 -1.55
C TYR A 167 -17.46 -1.50 -2.76
N VAL A 168 -16.52 -2.44 -2.74
CA VAL A 168 -16.33 -3.41 -3.84
C VAL A 168 -17.51 -4.38 -3.97
N ARG A 169 -18.15 -4.80 -2.86
CA ARG A 169 -19.43 -5.55 -2.91
C ARG A 169 -20.54 -4.75 -3.57
N GLY A 170 -20.59 -3.44 -3.32
CA GLY A 170 -21.52 -2.54 -4.01
C GLY A 170 -21.27 -2.52 -5.53
N LEU A 171 -20.01 -2.44 -5.96
CA LEU A 171 -19.64 -2.52 -7.39
C LEU A 171 -20.03 -3.87 -8.01
N TYR A 172 -19.83 -4.98 -7.28
CA TYR A 172 -20.24 -6.31 -7.70
C TYR A 172 -21.75 -6.37 -7.96
N PHE A 173 -22.58 -5.98 -6.98
CA PHE A 173 -24.04 -6.02 -7.13
C PHE A 173 -24.55 -5.05 -8.19
N LYS A 174 -23.90 -3.89 -8.37
CA LYS A 174 -24.20 -2.95 -9.45
C LYS A 174 -24.02 -3.61 -10.82
N ASN A 175 -22.93 -4.35 -11.01
CA ASN A 175 -22.66 -5.06 -12.27
C ASN A 175 -23.63 -6.23 -12.53
N GLU A 176 -24.09 -6.90 -11.47
CA GLU A 176 -25.16 -7.91 -11.54
C GLU A 176 -26.56 -7.30 -11.79
N GLY A 177 -26.71 -5.97 -11.68
CA GLY A 177 -27.99 -5.26 -11.83
C GLY A 177 -28.83 -5.20 -10.55
N ASP A 178 -28.36 -5.77 -9.44
CA ASP A 178 -29.02 -5.73 -8.12
C ASP A 178 -28.78 -4.37 -7.44
N THR A 179 -29.53 -3.38 -7.90
CA THR A 179 -29.38 -1.98 -7.47
C THR A 179 -29.70 -1.79 -5.99
N GLU A 180 -30.61 -2.60 -5.43
CA GLU A 180 -30.98 -2.53 -4.02
C GLU A 180 -29.82 -2.98 -3.12
N LYS A 181 -29.23 -4.14 -3.41
CA LYS A 181 -28.05 -4.60 -2.65
C LYS A 181 -26.85 -3.70 -2.86
N ALA A 182 -26.62 -3.22 -4.09
CA ALA A 182 -25.55 -2.28 -4.36
C ALA A 182 -25.64 -1.04 -3.46
N LEU A 183 -26.83 -0.42 -3.38
CA LEU A 183 -27.07 0.74 -2.54
C LEU A 183 -26.88 0.43 -1.04
N ALA A 184 -27.30 -0.74 -0.58
CA ALA A 184 -27.12 -1.16 0.81
C ALA A 184 -25.62 -1.28 1.18
N GLU A 185 -24.83 -1.91 0.31
CA GLU A 185 -23.39 -2.08 0.51
C GLU A 185 -22.64 -0.73 0.46
N PHE A 186 -22.96 0.14 -0.49
CA PHE A 186 -22.37 1.49 -0.53
C PHE A 186 -22.70 2.31 0.72
N LYS A 187 -23.96 2.27 1.19
CA LYS A 187 -24.34 2.92 2.46
C LYS A 187 -23.54 2.37 3.63
N ARG A 188 -23.31 1.05 3.66
CA ARG A 188 -22.53 0.42 4.72
C ARG A 188 -21.07 0.86 4.69
N SER A 189 -20.47 0.94 3.50
CA SER A 189 -19.11 1.47 3.32
C SER A 189 -18.97 2.88 3.92
N ILE A 190 -19.89 3.78 3.56
CA ILE A 190 -19.90 5.17 4.05
C ILE A 190 -20.08 5.22 5.58
N GLN A 191 -20.96 4.39 6.16
CA GLN A 191 -21.16 4.33 7.60
C GLN A 191 -19.91 3.87 8.37
N LEU A 192 -19.11 2.99 7.78
CA LEU A 192 -17.87 2.47 8.38
C LEU A 192 -16.69 3.44 8.20
N ALA A 193 -16.75 4.34 7.21
CA ALA A 193 -15.77 5.39 6.97
C ALA A 193 -16.43 6.78 6.94
N PRO A 194 -16.90 7.32 8.09
CA PRO A 194 -17.62 8.59 8.13
C PRO A 194 -16.77 9.84 7.81
N GLN A 195 -15.49 9.67 7.43
CA GLN A 195 -14.55 10.75 7.11
C GLN A 195 -14.04 10.72 5.66
N ALA A 196 -14.97 10.59 4.70
CA ALA A 196 -14.70 11.12 3.36
C ALA A 196 -15.31 12.54 3.30
N PRO A 197 -14.49 13.61 3.15
CA PRO A 197 -15.03 14.96 2.94
C PRO A 197 -15.87 15.07 1.68
#